data_AF-A0A3S1BKM8-F1
#
_entry.id   AF-A0A3S1BKM8-F1
#
_cell.length_a   1.000
_cell.length_b   1.000
_cell.length_c   1.000
_cell.angle_alpha   90.00
_cell.angle_beta   90.00
_cell.angle_gamma   90.00
#
_symmetry.space_group_name_H-M   'P 1'
#
loop_
_entity.id
_entity.type
_entity.pdbx_description
1 polymer ?
#
loop_
_entity_poly.entity_id
_entity_poly.type
_entity_poly.pdbx_seq_one_letter_code
_entity_poly.pdbx_strand_id
1 'polypeptide(L)'
;MNYARALADKAPVYFYLFDHYPQLKDPNFPFKGTSHAMDNLYLFDKPEDPDKNLSFYANVFTAESERIPSVYRGVFTSFAKTGSPTFQTNPSSPGTPLASWPRYNLQTQEYLAISTTPEVRREIFAQRASLWLDFLPKLASRTGYFSSGSNRVAYE
;
A
#
# COMPACT_ATOMS: atom_id res chain seq x y z
N MET A 1 -7.79 4.60 3.14
CA MET A 1 -8.96 4.71 2.22
C MET A 1 -9.75 6.00 2.41
N ASN A 2 -10.22 6.36 3.62
CA ASN A 2 -10.97 7.61 3.81
C ASN A 2 -10.25 8.87 3.34
N TYR A 3 -8.94 8.98 3.60
CA TYR A 3 -8.14 10.11 3.14
C TYR A 3 -8.12 10.21 1.60
N ALA A 4 -7.87 9.10 0.91
CA ALA A 4 -7.89 9.04 -0.56
C ALA A 4 -9.27 9.40 -1.12
N ARG A 5 -10.37 8.90 -0.54
CA ARG A 5 -11.74 9.27 -0.91
C ARG A 5 -12.00 10.77 -0.72
N ALA A 6 -11.55 11.35 0.40
CA ALA A 6 -11.78 12.76 0.72
C ALA A 6 -11.00 13.73 -0.18
N LEU A 7 -9.91 13.26 -0.79
CA LEU A 7 -9.06 14.05 -1.68
C LEU A 7 -9.25 13.78 -3.17
N ALA A 8 -9.96 12.71 -3.55
CA ALA A 8 -10.06 12.25 -4.93
C ALA A 8 -10.44 13.37 -5.94
N ASP A 9 -11.34 14.28 -5.54
CA ASP A 9 -11.81 15.39 -6.38
C ASP A 9 -11.04 16.71 -6.13
N LYS A 10 -10.10 16.72 -5.19
CA LYS A 10 -9.38 17.92 -4.73
C LYS A 10 -7.92 17.95 -5.14
N ALA A 11 -7.32 16.78 -5.39
CA ALA A 11 -5.92 16.66 -5.77
C ALA A 11 -5.69 15.36 -6.57
N PRO A 12 -4.62 15.27 -7.38
CA PRO A 12 -4.17 14.00 -7.93
C PRO A 12 -3.80 13.03 -6.81
N VAL A 13 -4.61 11.99 -6.62
CA VAL A 13 -4.35 10.92 -5.64
C VAL A 13 -3.88 9.67 -6.38
N TYR A 14 -2.84 9.03 -5.86
CA TYR A 14 -2.36 7.74 -6.35
C TYR A 14 -2.37 6.75 -5.17
N PHE A 15 -3.12 5.66 -5.32
CA PHE A 15 -3.32 4.68 -4.25
C PHE A 15 -2.57 3.39 -4.60
N TYR A 16 -1.87 2.79 -3.64
CA TYR A 16 -1.16 1.53 -3.84
C TYR A 16 -1.40 0.53 -2.71
N LEU A 17 -1.17 -0.74 -3.04
CA LEU A 17 -0.96 -1.83 -2.09
C LEU A 17 0.44 -2.37 -2.36
N PHE A 18 1.28 -2.44 -1.32
CA PHE A 18 2.53 -3.19 -1.43
C PHE A 18 2.19 -4.68 -1.35
N ASP A 19 2.13 -5.34 -2.50
CA ASP A 19 1.65 -6.71 -2.71
C ASP A 19 2.80 -7.67 -3.03
N HIS A 20 3.92 -7.51 -2.33
CA HIS A 20 5.05 -8.43 -2.36
C HIS A 20 5.15 -9.12 -1.00
N TYR A 21 5.41 -10.43 -1.02
CA TYR A 21 5.49 -11.27 0.17
C TYR A 21 6.93 -11.74 0.27
N PRO A 22 7.66 -11.43 1.36
CA PRO A 22 9.03 -11.86 1.49
C PRO A 22 9.10 -13.38 1.63
N GLN A 23 10.26 -13.95 1.31
CA GLN A 23 10.58 -15.30 1.74
C GLN A 23 10.66 -15.31 3.28
N LEU A 24 10.03 -16.28 3.92
CA LEU A 24 10.15 -16.48 5.37
C LEU A 24 11.48 -17.16 5.70
N LYS A 25 12.15 -16.74 6.77
CA LYS A 25 13.34 -17.42 7.31
C LYS A 25 12.97 -18.82 7.83
N ASP A 26 11.82 -18.91 8.48
CA ASP A 26 11.19 -20.17 8.89
C ASP A 26 9.90 -20.37 8.09
N PRO A 27 9.78 -21.41 7.24
CA PRO A 27 8.57 -21.71 6.50
C PRO A 27 7.32 -21.93 7.38
N ASN A 28 7.49 -22.30 8.66
CA ASN A 28 6.40 -22.56 9.61
C ASN A 28 6.01 -21.33 10.43
N PHE A 29 6.61 -20.17 10.14
CA PHE A 29 6.35 -18.96 10.90
C PHE A 29 4.85 -18.56 10.85
N PRO A 30 4.25 -18.14 11.98
CA PRO A 30 2.79 -17.98 12.08
C PRO A 30 2.25 -16.76 11.32
N PHE A 31 3.11 -15.77 11.02
CA PHE A 31 2.73 -14.60 10.25
C PHE A 31 3.01 -14.82 8.77
N LYS A 32 2.07 -14.38 7.92
CA LYS A 32 2.20 -14.40 6.46
C LYS A 32 2.17 -12.98 5.91
N GLY A 33 2.90 -12.78 4.82
CA GLY A 33 2.92 -11.53 4.08
C GLY A 33 3.84 -10.47 4.65
N THR A 34 3.58 -9.22 4.26
CA THR A 34 4.41 -8.06 4.61
C THR A 34 3.78 -7.30 5.76
N SER A 35 4.39 -7.37 6.94
CA SER A 35 3.97 -6.59 8.11
C SER A 35 4.18 -5.08 7.92
N HIS A 36 3.56 -4.31 8.80
CA HIS A 36 3.65 -2.85 8.81
C HIS A 36 5.10 -2.36 8.69
N ALA A 37 5.31 -1.35 7.84
CA ALA A 37 6.57 -0.67 7.58
C ALA A 37 7.70 -1.53 6.96
N MET A 38 7.48 -2.82 6.65
CA MET A 38 8.52 -3.64 6.00
C MET A 38 8.76 -3.30 4.53
N ASP A 39 7.80 -2.67 3.86
CA ASP A 39 7.98 -2.14 2.51
C ASP A 39 9.16 -1.15 2.43
N ASN A 40 9.47 -0.45 3.53
CA ASN A 40 10.64 0.42 3.62
C ASN A 40 11.98 -0.31 3.39
N LEU A 41 12.07 -1.61 3.71
CA LEU A 41 13.26 -2.43 3.46
C LEU A 41 13.54 -2.62 1.96
N TYR A 42 12.56 -2.33 1.11
CA TYR A 42 12.66 -2.38 -0.34
C TYR A 42 12.75 -0.98 -0.95
N LEU A 43 12.26 0.05 -0.25
CA LEU A 43 12.38 1.45 -0.68
C LEU A 43 13.79 1.98 -0.51
N PHE A 44 14.40 1.72 0.66
CA PHE A 44 15.73 2.20 1.00
C PHE A 44 16.78 1.13 0.78
N ASP A 45 18.04 1.54 0.76
CA ASP A 45 19.16 0.63 0.63
C ASP A 45 19.30 -0.25 1.87
N LYS A 46 19.55 -1.53 1.61
CA LYS A 46 19.71 -2.55 2.65
C LYS A 46 21.10 -2.39 3.26
N PRO A 47 21.29 -2.78 4.53
CA PRO A 47 22.63 -2.95 5.07
C PRO A 47 23.43 -3.93 4.21
N GLU A 48 24.72 -3.65 4.03
CA GLU A 48 25.65 -4.57 3.33
C GLU A 48 25.78 -5.92 4.04
N ASP A 49 25.60 -5.90 5.36
CA ASP A 49 25.65 -7.07 6.24
C ASP A 49 24.24 -7.69 6.38
N PRO A 50 23.99 -8.91 5.83
CA PRO A 50 22.71 -9.59 5.94
C PRO A 50 22.29 -9.91 7.38
N ASP A 51 23.25 -10.02 8.31
CA ASP A 51 22.96 -10.28 9.73
C ASP A 51 22.36 -9.04 10.42
N LYS A 52 22.52 -7.86 9.81
CA LYS A 52 21.87 -6.60 10.26
C LYS A 52 20.49 -6.38 9.66
N ASN A 53 19.89 -7.41 9.05
CA ASN A 53 18.53 -7.33 8.56
C ASN A 53 17.55 -6.95 9.68
N LEU A 54 16.84 -5.84 9.48
CA LEU A 54 15.84 -5.32 10.43
C LEU A 54 14.61 -6.22 10.56
N SER A 55 14.39 -7.16 9.63
CA SER A 55 13.30 -8.13 9.75
C SER A 55 13.70 -9.37 10.56
N PHE A 56 12.92 -9.66 11.58
CA PHE A 56 13.09 -10.84 12.44
C PHE A 56 12.61 -12.14 11.77
N TYR A 57 11.73 -12.06 10.77
CA TYR A 57 11.12 -13.26 10.14
C TYR A 57 11.27 -13.35 8.63
N ALA A 58 11.58 -12.25 7.94
CA ALA A 58 11.71 -12.21 6.49
C ALA A 58 13.17 -12.29 6.05
N ASN A 59 13.44 -13.12 5.05
CA ASN A 59 14.64 -13.06 4.24
C ASN A 59 14.40 -12.12 3.05
N VAL A 60 14.99 -10.93 3.10
CA VAL A 60 14.87 -9.90 2.05
C VAL A 60 16.07 -9.87 1.10
N PHE A 61 16.99 -10.83 1.21
CA PHE A 61 18.19 -10.95 0.36
C PHE A 61 18.05 -12.05 -0.71
N THR A 62 16.81 -12.42 -1.04
CA THR A 62 16.54 -13.39 -2.12
C THR A 62 16.56 -12.71 -3.48
N ALA A 63 16.85 -13.49 -4.53
CA ALA A 63 16.79 -13.00 -5.91
C ALA A 63 15.42 -12.40 -6.28
N GLU A 64 14.33 -12.87 -5.66
CA GLU A 64 13.00 -12.28 -5.83
C GLU A 64 12.88 -10.92 -5.12
N SER A 65 13.36 -10.85 -3.87
CA SER A 65 13.42 -9.61 -3.07
C SER A 65 14.40 -8.57 -3.60
N GLU A 66 15.30 -8.94 -4.51
CA GLU A 66 16.18 -8.01 -5.23
C GLU A 66 15.54 -7.43 -6.48
N ARG A 67 14.44 -8.02 -6.98
CA ARG A 67 13.70 -7.48 -8.14
C ARG A 67 12.69 -6.41 -7.75
N ILE A 68 12.07 -6.53 -6.57
CA ILE A 68 11.05 -5.58 -6.14
C ILE A 68 11.54 -4.11 -5.99
N PRO A 69 12.80 -3.81 -5.59
CA PRO A 69 13.26 -2.43 -5.44
C PRO A 69 13.23 -1.63 -6.75
N SER A 70 13.50 -2.24 -7.91
CA SER A 70 13.46 -1.51 -9.19
C SER A 70 12.06 -1.02 -9.52
N VAL A 71 11.04 -1.84 -9.23
CA VAL A 71 9.63 -1.47 -9.37
C VAL A 71 9.25 -0.41 -8.34
N TYR A 72 9.49 -0.70 -7.07
CA TYR A 72 9.00 0.12 -5.98
C TYR A 72 9.64 1.51 -5.99
N ARG A 73 10.96 1.58 -6.11
CA ARG A 73 11.68 2.86 -6.22
C ARG A 73 11.36 3.55 -7.54
N GLY A 74 11.17 2.80 -8.62
CA GLY A 74 10.79 3.33 -9.93
C GLY A 74 9.49 4.15 -9.89
N VAL A 75 8.45 3.63 -9.24
CA VAL A 75 7.17 4.34 -9.15
C VAL A 75 7.24 5.60 -8.29
N PHE A 76 7.94 5.54 -7.15
CA PHE A 76 8.12 6.71 -6.28
C PHE A 76 8.98 7.79 -6.93
N THR A 77 10.07 7.41 -7.61
CA THR A 77 10.92 8.37 -8.32
C THR A 77 10.21 8.98 -9.52
N SER A 78 9.37 8.21 -10.24
CA SER A 78 8.51 8.73 -11.31
C SER A 78 7.54 9.78 -10.77
N PHE A 79 6.84 9.46 -9.65
CA PHE A 79 5.96 10.43 -8.98
C PHE A 79 6.71 11.69 -8.55
N ALA A 80 7.85 11.55 -7.87
CA ALA A 80 8.63 12.70 -7.38
C ALA A 80 9.11 13.62 -8.51
N LYS A 81 9.43 13.05 -9.68
CA LYS A 81 9.90 13.81 -10.85
C LYS A 81 8.78 14.54 -11.59
N THR A 82 7.59 13.94 -11.69
CA THR A 82 6.57 14.40 -12.66
C THR A 82 5.20 14.69 -12.05
N GLY A 83 4.92 14.24 -10.83
CA GLY A 83 3.58 14.23 -10.24
C GLY A 83 2.58 13.29 -10.94
N SER A 84 3.01 12.55 -11.97
CA SER A 84 2.20 11.58 -12.72
C SER A 84 3.01 10.28 -12.90
N PRO A 85 2.92 9.35 -11.94
CA PRO A 85 3.78 8.19 -11.89
C PRO A 85 3.49 7.19 -13.01
N THR A 86 4.56 6.52 -13.41
CA THR A 86 4.58 5.41 -14.35
C THR A 86 5.32 4.23 -13.74
N PHE A 87 5.05 3.03 -14.24
CA PHE A 87 5.66 1.78 -13.76
C PHE A 87 6.02 0.86 -14.93
N GLN A 88 7.04 0.02 -14.73
CA GLN A 88 7.37 -1.07 -15.66
C GLN A 88 6.45 -2.26 -15.40
N THR A 89 5.72 -2.71 -16.41
CA THR A 89 4.81 -3.86 -16.30
C THR A 89 5.56 -5.19 -16.18
N ASN A 90 6.74 -5.28 -16.78
CA ASN A 90 7.63 -6.44 -16.65
C ASN A 90 9.09 -5.98 -16.43
N PRO A 91 9.51 -5.80 -15.17
CA PRO A 91 10.87 -5.36 -14.82
C PRO A 91 11.96 -6.35 -15.24
N SER A 92 11.61 -7.62 -15.46
CA SER A 92 12.55 -8.66 -15.87
C SER A 92 12.84 -8.64 -17.38
N SER A 93 12.10 -7.83 -18.15
CA SER A 93 12.25 -7.72 -19.60
C SER A 93 12.60 -6.27 -19.99
N PRO A 94 13.89 -5.95 -20.21
CA PRO A 94 14.31 -4.63 -20.66
C PRO A 94 13.55 -4.21 -21.93
N GLY A 95 13.11 -2.96 -21.98
CA GLY A 95 12.40 -2.39 -23.14
C GLY A 95 10.88 -2.52 -23.13
N THR A 96 10.26 -3.11 -22.10
CA THR A 96 8.80 -3.04 -21.97
C THR A 96 8.32 -1.60 -21.79
N PRO A 97 7.21 -1.20 -22.46
CA PRO A 97 6.63 0.12 -22.28
C PRO A 97 6.29 0.41 -20.82
N LEU A 98 6.50 1.67 -20.42
CA LEU A 98 6.00 2.15 -19.14
C LEU A 98 4.48 2.27 -19.20
N ALA A 99 3.80 1.73 -18.20
CA ALA A 99 2.37 1.94 -17.99
C ALA A 99 2.14 3.12 -17.03
N SER A 100 1.01 3.81 -17.22
CA SER A 100 0.58 4.86 -16.29
C SER A 100 0.01 4.24 -15.03
N TRP A 101 0.42 4.74 -13.85
CA TRP A 101 -0.32 4.49 -12.61
C TRP A 101 -1.54 5.39 -12.62
N PRO A 102 -2.78 4.86 -12.70
CA PRO A 102 -3.98 5.69 -12.77
C PRO A 102 -4.21 6.47 -11.48
N ARG A 103 -4.82 7.64 -11.62
CA ARG A 103 -5.30 8.43 -10.48
C ARG A 103 -6.45 7.70 -9.82
N TYR A 104 -6.39 7.60 -8.50
CA TYR A 104 -7.51 7.16 -7.70
C TYR A 104 -8.69 8.11 -7.89
N ASN A 105 -9.86 7.54 -8.15
CA ASN A 105 -11.12 8.26 -8.19
C ASN A 105 -12.22 7.40 -7.55
N LEU A 106 -13.35 8.03 -7.21
CA LEU A 106 -14.42 7.36 -6.48
C LEU A 106 -15.19 6.32 -7.33
N GLN A 107 -15.12 6.42 -8.65
CA GLN A 107 -15.87 5.58 -9.59
C GLN A 107 -15.15 4.23 -9.83
N THR A 108 -13.87 4.27 -10.21
CA THR A 108 -13.11 3.06 -10.53
C THR A 108 -12.32 2.53 -9.33
N GLN A 109 -12.01 3.39 -8.35
CA GLN A 109 -11.24 3.06 -7.15
C GLN A 109 -9.95 2.29 -7.45
N GLU A 110 -9.28 2.69 -8.54
CA GLU A 110 -8.07 2.03 -9.03
C GLU A 110 -6.88 2.26 -8.09
N TYR A 111 -6.07 1.22 -7.94
CA TYR A 111 -4.83 1.25 -7.18
C TYR A 111 -3.77 0.38 -7.85
N LEU A 112 -2.51 0.70 -7.61
CA LEU A 112 -1.38 -0.12 -8.05
C LEU A 112 -1.07 -1.19 -7.01
N ALA A 113 -1.20 -2.47 -7.37
CA ALA A 113 -0.64 -3.57 -6.61
C ALA A 113 0.84 -3.70 -6.98
N ILE A 114 1.73 -3.33 -6.07
CA ILE A 114 3.18 -3.32 -6.29
C ILE A 114 3.73 -4.68 -5.92
N SER A 115 4.19 -5.41 -6.92
CA SER A 115 4.85 -6.70 -6.79
C SER A 115 5.98 -6.79 -7.83
N THR A 116 6.60 -7.97 -7.99
CA THR A 116 7.57 -8.22 -9.07
C THR A 116 6.92 -8.17 -10.47
N THR A 117 5.59 -8.28 -10.54
CA THR A 117 4.74 -8.10 -11.72
C THR A 117 3.61 -7.13 -11.37
N PRO A 118 3.90 -5.81 -11.32
CA PRO A 118 2.95 -4.82 -10.83
C PRO A 118 1.72 -4.71 -11.73
N GLU A 119 0.55 -4.50 -11.12
CA GLU A 119 -0.70 -4.43 -11.86
C GLU A 119 -1.69 -3.42 -11.26
N VAL A 120 -2.53 -2.84 -12.11
CA VAL A 120 -3.62 -1.98 -11.68
C VAL A 120 -4.81 -2.86 -11.31
N ARG A 121 -5.28 -2.72 -10.07
CA ARG A 121 -6.50 -3.38 -9.57
C ARG A 121 -7.51 -2.32 -9.13
N ARG A 122 -8.70 -2.77 -8.76
CA ARG A 122 -9.81 -1.91 -8.31
C ARG A 122 -10.31 -2.35 -6.95
N GLU A 123 -10.95 -1.43 -6.23
CA GLU A 123 -11.78 -1.77 -5.08
C GLU A 123 -11.03 -2.53 -3.96
N ILE A 124 -9.85 -2.03 -3.59
CA ILE A 124 -9.02 -2.63 -2.53
C ILE A 124 -9.87 -2.91 -1.27
N PHE A 125 -9.92 -4.18 -0.86
CA PHE A 125 -10.67 -4.68 0.29
C PHE A 125 -12.12 -4.14 0.41
N ALA A 126 -12.83 -3.92 -0.70
CA ALA A 126 -14.08 -3.15 -0.72
C ALA A 126 -15.12 -3.55 0.33
N GLN A 127 -15.35 -4.84 0.56
CA GLN A 127 -16.31 -5.29 1.58
C GLN A 127 -15.90 -4.85 2.99
N ARG A 128 -14.62 -5.03 3.36
CA ARG A 128 -14.10 -4.58 4.66
C ARG A 128 -14.10 -3.06 4.76
N ALA A 129 -13.70 -2.38 3.70
CA ALA A 129 -13.73 -0.92 3.64
C ALA A 129 -15.16 -0.40 3.84
N SER A 130 -16.16 -0.96 3.14
CA SER A 130 -17.54 -0.51 3.27
C SER A 130 -18.14 -0.82 4.64
N LEU A 131 -17.78 -1.96 5.24
CA LEU A 131 -18.17 -2.28 6.61
C LEU A 131 -17.77 -1.16 7.59
N TRP A 132 -16.49 -0.79 7.57
CA TRP A 132 -15.94 0.20 8.50
C TRP A 132 -16.30 1.65 8.16
N LEU A 133 -16.35 1.99 6.88
CA LEU A 133 -16.49 3.37 6.43
C LEU A 133 -17.95 3.79 6.21
N ASP A 134 -18.83 2.85 5.85
CA ASP A 134 -20.20 3.16 5.45
C ASP A 134 -21.23 2.53 6.39
N PHE A 135 -21.10 1.22 6.69
CA PHE A 135 -22.12 0.49 7.46
C PHE A 135 -22.09 0.81 8.95
N LEU A 136 -20.93 0.62 9.61
CA LEU A 136 -20.83 0.80 11.06
C LEU A 136 -21.15 2.23 11.53
N PRO A 137 -20.73 3.31 10.85
CA PRO A 137 -21.13 4.67 11.23
C PRO A 137 -22.65 4.89 11.16
N LYS A 138 -23.33 4.33 10.14
CA LYS A 138 -24.80 4.40 10.00
C LYS A 138 -25.52 3.56 11.07
N LEU A 139 -24.96 2.41 11.42
CA LEU A 139 -25.51 1.56 12.49
C LEU A 139 -25.40 2.27 13.84
N ALA A 140 -24.24 2.84 14.13
CA ALA A 140 -24.00 3.51 15.39
C ALA A 140 -24.85 4.76 15.60
N SER A 141 -25.07 5.56 14.54
CA SER A 141 -25.95 6.73 14.61
C SER A 141 -27.40 6.36 14.89
N ARG A 142 -27.84 5.16 14.47
CA ARG A 142 -29.20 4.65 14.73
C ARG A 142 -29.37 4.01 16.09
N THR A 143 -28.31 3.42 16.63
CA THR A 143 -28.37 2.60 17.85
C THR A 143 -27.81 3.30 19.08
N GLY A 144 -27.19 4.48 18.93
CA GLY A 144 -26.59 5.23 20.04
C GLY A 144 -25.32 4.58 20.62
N TYR A 145 -24.79 3.54 20.01
CA TYR A 145 -23.61 2.81 20.51
C TYR A 145 -22.35 3.67 20.67
N PHE A 146 -22.26 4.81 19.96
CA PHE A 146 -21.17 5.78 20.11
C PHE A 146 -21.66 7.15 20.64
N SER A 147 -22.93 7.30 21.05
CA SER A 147 -23.46 8.57 21.58
C SER A 147 -23.25 8.76 23.09
N SER A 148 -22.65 7.81 23.80
CA SER A 148 -22.36 7.91 25.25
C SER A 148 -20.97 8.47 25.59
N GLY A 149 -20.43 9.38 24.77
CA GLY A 149 -19.12 10.00 24.98
C GLY A 149 -19.05 11.52 24.85
N SER A 150 -20.18 12.22 24.72
CA SER A 150 -20.20 13.69 24.70
C SER A 150 -20.22 14.27 26.12
N ASN A 151 -19.13 14.11 26.88
CA ASN A 151 -18.81 15.10 27.90
C ASN A 151 -18.11 16.27 27.21
N ARG A 152 -18.93 17.25 26.81
CA ARG A 152 -18.45 18.62 26.60
C ARG A 152 -17.86 19.10 27.92
N VAL A 153 -16.55 19.25 28.00
CA VAL A 153 -15.94 20.14 28.98
C VAL A 153 -15.96 21.51 28.32
N ALA A 154 -16.99 22.30 28.65
CA ALA A 154 -16.93 23.73 28.46
C ALA A 154 -15.89 24.24 29.46
N TYR A 155 -14.82 24.84 28.95
CA TYR A 155 -13.97 25.68 29.78
C TYR A 155 -14.61 27.06 29.79
N GLU A 156 -15.10 27.46 30.96
CA GLU A 156 -15.34 28.86 31.31
C GLU A 156 -14.00 29.60 31.45
#